data_AF-A0A3F2RMS5-F1
#
_entry.id   AF-A0A3F2RMS5-F1
#
_cell.length_a   1.000
_cell.length_b   1.000
_cell.length_c   1.000
_cell.angle_alpha   90.00
_cell.angle_beta   90.00
_cell.angle_gamma   90.00
#
_symmetry.space_group_name_H-M   'P 1'
#
loop_
_entity.id
_entity.type
_entity.pdbx_description
1 polymer ?
#
loop_
_entity_poly.entity_id
_entity_poly.type
_entity_poly.pdbx_seq_one_letter_code
_entity_poly.pdbx_strand_id
1 'polypeptide(L)'
;MADLETTPGRTNQVIKVVMPTYIMAPTEDERFRRKKVCNIISECMAKELDGKEFDESDCKTWSTNIADAVKSRIHAECNFPRYKIVVQTFIGQQRLQDVRITSRCLWDNDHDNHSSAVFNSQHIWATCVVFGFYAD
;
A
#
# COMPACT_ATOMS: atom_id res chain seq x y z
N MET A 1 14.59 -35.44 -56.92
CA MET A 1 13.96 -36.51 -56.12
C MET A 1 15.03 -37.00 -55.15
N ALA A 2 15.04 -36.68 -53.87
CA ALA A 2 14.11 -35.95 -53.00
C ALA A 2 14.93 -35.22 -51.92
N ASP A 3 14.45 -34.06 -51.48
CA ASP A 3 15.01 -33.28 -50.39
C ASP A 3 14.88 -34.03 -49.04
N LEU A 4 15.97 -34.01 -48.26
CA LEU A 4 16.03 -34.61 -46.92
C LEU A 4 15.45 -33.60 -45.91
N GLU A 5 14.18 -33.76 -45.56
CA GLU A 5 13.53 -32.92 -44.54
C GLU A 5 14.11 -33.19 -43.16
N THR A 6 14.68 -32.14 -42.56
CA THR A 6 15.16 -32.14 -41.17
C THR A 6 13.95 -32.14 -40.23
N THR A 7 13.84 -33.14 -39.37
CA THR A 7 12.73 -33.28 -38.41
C THR A 7 12.78 -32.15 -37.38
N PRO A 8 11.69 -31.38 -37.17
CA PRO A 8 11.69 -30.30 -36.19
C PRO A 8 11.70 -30.87 -34.77
N GLY A 9 12.68 -30.43 -33.98
CA GLY A 9 12.85 -30.80 -32.58
C GLY A 9 11.61 -30.46 -31.75
N ARG A 10 11.31 -31.37 -30.82
CA ARG A 10 10.22 -31.28 -29.83
C ARG A 10 10.23 -29.89 -29.18
N THR A 11 9.18 -29.11 -29.43
CA THR A 11 8.99 -27.80 -28.81
C THR A 11 9.03 -27.96 -27.30
N ASN A 12 9.85 -27.17 -26.62
CA ASN A 12 9.86 -27.07 -25.16
C ASN A 12 8.47 -26.59 -24.71
N GLN A 13 7.60 -27.52 -24.33
CA GLN A 13 6.36 -27.18 -23.64
C GLN A 13 6.75 -26.52 -22.32
N VAL A 14 6.43 -25.23 -22.20
CA VAL A 14 6.53 -24.51 -20.94
C VAL A 14 5.54 -25.16 -19.98
N ILE A 15 6.05 -25.96 -19.03
CA ILE A 15 5.25 -26.55 -17.96
C ILE A 15 4.73 -25.39 -17.11
N LYS A 16 3.43 -25.09 -17.21
CA LYS A 16 2.78 -24.14 -16.30
C LYS A 16 2.66 -24.83 -14.95
N VAL A 17 3.66 -24.61 -14.09
CA VAL A 17 3.64 -25.08 -12.70
C VAL A 17 2.48 -24.37 -12.00
N VAL A 18 1.43 -25.12 -11.68
CA VAL A 18 0.29 -24.63 -10.90
C VAL A 18 0.59 -24.95 -9.45
N MET A 19 0.88 -23.91 -8.66
CA MET A 19 1.06 -24.04 -7.21
C MET A 19 -0.29 -24.39 -6.56
N PRO A 20 -0.29 -25.12 -5.43
CA PRO A 20 -1.50 -25.30 -4.63
C PRO A 20 -2.11 -23.94 -4.28
N THR A 21 -3.41 -23.75 -4.56
CA THR A 21 -4.11 -22.47 -4.32
C THR A 21 -4.32 -22.17 -2.83
N TYR A 22 -4.14 -23.17 -1.96
CA TYR A 22 -4.31 -23.06 -0.52
C TYR A 22 -3.01 -22.59 0.13
N ILE A 23 -3.02 -21.35 0.63
CA ILE A 23 -1.86 -20.69 1.26
C ILE A 23 -2.34 -20.11 2.60
N MET A 24 -1.74 -20.53 3.72
CA MET A 24 -2.18 -20.12 5.06
C MET A 24 -1.34 -19.00 5.68
N ALA A 25 -0.27 -18.58 5.00
CA ALA A 25 0.62 -17.53 5.45
C ALA A 25 1.31 -16.87 4.24
N PRO A 26 1.57 -15.56 4.28
CA PRO A 26 2.35 -14.88 3.24
C PRO A 26 3.79 -15.40 3.23
N THR A 27 4.41 -15.40 2.05
CA THR A 27 5.87 -15.58 1.96
C THR A 27 6.62 -14.37 2.54
N GLU A 28 7.92 -14.49 2.76
CA GLU A 28 8.77 -13.41 3.32
C GLU A 28 8.78 -12.12 2.47
N ASP A 29 8.60 -12.25 1.16
CA ASP A 29 8.47 -11.12 0.24
C ASP A 29 7.05 -10.55 0.19
N GLU A 30 6.03 -11.36 0.50
CA GLU A 30 4.62 -10.96 0.52
C GLU A 30 4.18 -10.34 1.85
N ARG A 31 4.94 -10.55 2.93
CA ARG A 31 4.61 -10.08 4.27
C ARG A 31 4.52 -8.55 4.33
N PHE A 32 3.54 -8.02 5.08
CA PHE A 32 3.38 -6.58 5.27
C PHE A 32 4.59 -5.92 5.95
N ARG A 33 5.36 -5.15 5.18
CA ARG A 33 6.55 -4.43 5.67
C ARG A 33 6.22 -3.01 6.12
N ARG A 34 6.00 -2.83 7.43
CA ARG A 34 5.66 -1.53 8.05
C ARG A 34 6.53 -0.38 7.56
N LYS A 35 7.86 -0.52 7.61
CA LYS A 35 8.81 0.55 7.24
C LYS A 35 8.64 1.02 5.79
N LYS A 36 8.42 0.08 4.86
CA LYS A 36 8.22 0.40 3.44
C LYS A 36 6.92 1.18 3.26
N VAL A 37 5.84 0.73 3.89
CA VAL A 37 4.54 1.41 3.83
C VAL A 37 4.61 2.79 4.48
N CYS A 38 5.26 2.93 5.64
CA CYS A 38 5.50 4.22 6.31
C CYS A 38 6.17 5.25 5.38
N ASN A 39 7.21 4.82 4.65
CA ASN A 39 7.90 5.70 3.69
C ASN A 39 6.97 6.14 2.55
N ILE A 40 6.22 5.20 1.95
CA ILE A 40 5.24 5.51 0.89
C ILE A 40 4.22 6.53 1.39
N ILE A 41 3.67 6.34 2.60
CA ILE A 41 2.71 7.27 3.20
C ILE A 41 3.34 8.66 3.35
N SER A 42 4.55 8.74 3.91
CA SER A 42 5.24 10.01 4.16
C SER A 42 5.52 10.78 2.87
N GLU A 43 5.99 10.11 1.83
CA GLU A 43 6.25 10.71 0.52
C GLU A 43 4.97 11.19 -0.16
N CYS A 44 3.87 10.43 -0.07
CA CYS A 44 2.58 10.84 -0.63
C CYS A 44 2.02 12.08 0.07
N MET A 45 2.08 12.13 1.40
CA MET A 45 1.61 13.30 2.14
C MET A 45 2.46 14.53 1.86
N ALA A 46 3.79 14.39 1.83
CA ALA A 46 4.69 15.49 1.50
C ALA A 46 4.42 16.01 0.07
N LYS A 47 4.29 15.11 -0.92
CA LYS A 47 4.00 15.50 -2.31
C LYS A 47 2.69 16.26 -2.45
N GLU A 48 1.66 15.89 -1.68
CA GLU A 48 0.35 16.53 -1.78
C GLU A 48 0.26 17.82 -0.96
N LEU A 49 0.88 17.91 0.22
CA LEU A 49 0.62 18.97 1.20
C LEU A 49 1.76 19.97 1.38
N ASP A 50 2.98 19.67 0.89
CA ASP A 50 4.11 20.56 1.07
C ASP A 50 3.91 21.90 0.34
N GLY A 51 4.22 22.99 1.03
CA GLY A 51 4.00 24.37 0.54
C GLY A 51 2.54 24.83 0.45
N LYS A 52 1.54 24.03 0.83
CA LYS A 52 0.13 24.44 0.84
C LYS A 52 -0.25 25.15 2.14
N GLU A 53 -1.12 26.15 2.01
CA GLU A 53 -1.83 26.77 3.13
C GLU A 53 -3.16 26.06 3.37
N PHE A 54 -3.63 26.07 4.61
CA PHE A 54 -4.88 25.39 4.96
C PHE A 54 -6.10 26.16 4.45
N ASP A 55 -6.93 25.47 3.66
CA ASP A 55 -8.29 25.87 3.36
C ASP A 55 -9.27 24.72 3.61
N GLU A 56 -10.46 25.03 4.12
CA GLU A 56 -11.46 24.01 4.48
C GLU A 56 -12.05 23.31 3.25
N SER A 57 -12.21 24.03 2.14
CA SER A 57 -12.83 23.47 0.94
C SER A 57 -11.96 22.41 0.26
N ASP A 58 -10.63 22.53 0.39
CA ASP A 58 -9.66 21.63 -0.20
C ASP A 58 -9.42 20.36 0.62
N CYS A 59 -9.72 20.36 1.92
CA CYS A 59 -9.41 19.26 2.84
C CYS A 59 -9.94 17.91 2.37
N LYS A 60 -11.18 17.88 1.88
CA LYS A 60 -11.81 16.66 1.36
C LYS A 60 -11.07 16.12 0.14
N THR A 61 -10.61 17.01 -0.73
CA THR A 61 -9.90 16.66 -1.96
C THR A 61 -8.53 16.09 -1.61
N TRP A 62 -7.76 16.78 -0.76
CA TRP A 62 -6.44 16.30 -0.34
C TRP A 62 -6.52 14.97 0.41
N SER A 63 -7.49 14.79 1.32
CA SER A 63 -7.63 13.55 2.08
C SER A 63 -7.89 12.35 1.17
N THR A 64 -8.73 12.54 0.15
CA THR A 64 -9.08 11.50 -0.82
C THR A 64 -7.90 11.21 -1.74
N ASN A 65 -7.27 12.26 -2.28
CA ASN A 65 -6.08 12.14 -3.14
C ASN A 65 -4.94 11.40 -2.46
N ILE A 66 -4.64 11.72 -1.19
CA ILE A 66 -3.61 11.03 -0.41
C ILE A 66 -3.99 9.57 -0.21
N ALA A 67 -5.24 9.28 0.18
CA ALA A 67 -5.68 7.91 0.41
C ALA A 67 -5.56 7.06 -0.87
N ASP A 68 -6.00 7.59 -2.01
CA ASP A 68 -5.94 6.90 -3.30
C ASP A 68 -4.51 6.76 -3.82
N ALA A 69 -3.68 7.80 -3.66
CA ALA A 69 -2.27 7.75 -4.05
C ALA A 69 -1.49 6.72 -3.22
N VAL A 70 -1.68 6.71 -1.90
CA VAL A 70 -1.06 5.72 -1.00
C VAL A 70 -1.51 4.32 -1.37
N LYS A 71 -2.81 4.09 -1.53
CA LYS A 71 -3.36 2.79 -1.92
C LYS A 71 -2.77 2.31 -3.25
N SER A 72 -2.75 3.18 -4.26
CA SER A 72 -2.22 2.87 -5.59
C SER A 72 -0.72 2.53 -5.56
N ARG A 73 0.08 3.32 -4.83
CA ARG A 73 1.52 3.05 -4.67
C ARG A 73 1.80 1.77 -3.92
N ILE A 74 1.02 1.45 -2.88
CA ILE A 74 1.17 0.17 -2.17
C ILE A 74 0.91 -0.99 -3.12
N HIS A 75 -0.14 -0.94 -3.94
CA HIS A 75 -0.41 -2.00 -4.92
C HIS A 75 0.65 -2.10 -6.02
N ALA A 76 1.28 -0.99 -6.41
CA ALA A 76 2.31 -0.97 -7.46
C ALA A 76 3.69 -1.39 -6.94
N GLU A 77 4.07 -0.96 -5.73
CA GLU A 77 5.43 -1.10 -5.22
C GLU A 77 5.58 -2.28 -4.26
N CYS A 78 4.50 -2.74 -3.61
CA CYS A 78 4.53 -3.85 -2.66
C CYS A 78 3.90 -5.11 -3.23
N ASN A 79 4.58 -6.25 -3.06
CA ASN A 79 4.05 -7.54 -3.45
C ASN A 79 3.04 -8.04 -2.41
N PHE A 80 1.84 -7.47 -2.35
CA PHE A 80 0.83 -7.84 -1.35
C PHE A 80 -0.41 -8.51 -2.00
N PRO A 81 -0.26 -9.68 -2.64
CA PRO A 81 -1.31 -10.26 -3.49
C PRO A 81 -2.59 -10.64 -2.71
N ARG A 82 -2.45 -10.99 -1.43
CA ARG A 82 -3.56 -11.45 -0.58
C ARG A 82 -3.91 -10.48 0.55
N TYR A 83 -3.36 -9.27 0.56
CA TYR A 83 -3.75 -8.29 1.58
C TYR A 83 -4.91 -7.42 1.11
N LYS A 84 -5.92 -7.29 1.96
CA LYS A 84 -6.91 -6.22 1.88
C LYS A 84 -6.31 -4.97 2.51
N ILE A 85 -6.15 -3.92 1.71
CA ILE A 85 -5.56 -2.65 2.15
C ILE A 85 -6.67 -1.63 2.43
N VAL A 86 -6.66 -1.10 3.64
CA VAL A 86 -7.52 0.01 4.07
C VAL A 86 -6.64 1.21 4.39
N VAL A 87 -6.96 2.36 3.81
CA VAL A 87 -6.24 3.62 4.02
C VAL A 87 -7.20 4.64 4.63
N GLN A 88 -6.76 5.29 5.70
CA GLN A 88 -7.50 6.35 6.37
C GLN A 88 -6.60 7.57 6.52
N THR A 89 -7.06 8.72 6.04
CA THR A 89 -6.31 9.98 6.08
C THR A 89 -7.08 11.02 6.89
N PHE A 90 -6.40 11.66 7.82
CA PHE A 90 -6.87 12.76 8.64
C PHE A 90 -6.07 14.01 8.26
N ILE A 91 -6.77 15.12 8.02
CA ILE A 91 -6.15 16.41 7.73
C ILE A 91 -6.84 17.44 8.59
N GLY A 92 -6.08 18.39 9.11
CA GLY A 92 -6.63 19.54 9.81
C GLY A 92 -5.70 20.74 9.78
N GLN A 93 -6.24 21.87 10.18
CA GLN A 93 -5.46 23.10 10.30
C GLN A 93 -4.48 22.97 11.46
N GLN A 94 -3.29 23.54 11.32
CA GLN A 94 -2.35 23.70 12.44
C GLN A 94 -2.65 25.02 13.15
N ARG A 95 -3.23 24.95 14.35
CA ARG A 95 -3.55 26.12 15.20
C ARG A 95 -3.35 25.81 16.68
N LEU A 96 -2.10 25.64 17.10
CA LEU A 96 -1.72 25.44 18.52
C LEU A 96 -2.60 24.41 19.27
N GLN A 97 -3.06 23.40 18.56
CA GLN A 97 -4.01 22.40 19.03
C GLN A 97 -3.35 21.03 19.04
N ASP A 98 -3.76 20.20 19.99
CA ASP A 98 -3.26 18.84 20.12
C ASP A 98 -4.32 17.86 19.62
N VAL A 99 -3.94 16.98 18.70
CA VAL A 99 -4.79 15.94 18.12
C VAL A 99 -4.08 14.61 18.27
N ARG A 100 -4.75 13.63 18.89
CA ARG A 100 -4.23 12.28 19.08
C ARG A 100 -5.12 11.27 18.39
N ILE A 101 -4.54 10.55 17.42
CA ILE A 101 -5.22 9.49 16.68
C ILE A 101 -4.72 8.15 17.22
N THR A 102 -5.66 7.32 17.65
CA THR A 102 -5.38 5.97 18.13
C THR A 102 -6.34 4.99 17.47
N SER A 103 -5.88 3.76 17.28
CA SER A 103 -6.70 2.66 16.78
C SER A 103 -6.56 1.43 17.68
N ARG A 104 -7.60 0.61 17.73
CA ARG A 104 -7.60 -0.71 18.37
C ARG A 104 -8.13 -1.71 17.35
N CYS A 105 -7.47 -2.85 17.22
CA CYS A 105 -7.77 -3.84 16.21
C CYS A 105 -7.98 -5.21 16.85
N LEU A 106 -8.92 -5.97 16.31
CA LEU A 106 -9.04 -7.42 16.52
C LEU A 106 -8.70 -8.07 15.19
N TRP A 107 -7.57 -8.75 15.14
CA TRP A 107 -6.95 -9.22 13.90
C TRP A 107 -5.94 -10.35 14.19
N ASP A 108 -5.39 -10.97 13.15
CA ASP A 108 -4.34 -11.98 13.29
C ASP A 108 -2.98 -11.30 13.58
N ASN A 109 -2.37 -11.59 14.73
CA ASN A 109 -1.10 -10.99 15.13
C ASN A 109 0.10 -11.43 14.28
N ASP A 110 -0.02 -12.56 13.58
CA ASP A 110 1.08 -13.11 12.79
C ASP A 110 1.13 -12.49 11.38
N HIS A 111 -0.05 -12.25 10.80
CA HIS A 111 -0.19 -11.89 9.39
C HIS A 111 -0.75 -10.49 9.16
N ASP A 112 -1.61 -9.97 10.04
CA ASP A 112 -2.19 -8.63 9.89
C ASP A 112 -1.28 -7.55 10.46
N ASN A 113 -1.36 -6.36 9.87
CA ASN A 113 -0.49 -5.30 10.30
C ASN A 113 -0.97 -3.89 9.93
N HIS A 114 -0.35 -2.87 10.53
CA HIS A 114 -0.61 -1.48 10.20
C HIS A 114 0.69 -0.68 10.11
N SER A 115 0.59 0.46 9.43
CA SER A 115 1.62 1.49 9.41
C SER A 115 0.96 2.86 9.37
N SER A 116 1.55 3.84 10.02
CA SER A 116 1.09 5.23 9.97
C SER A 116 2.26 6.18 9.80
N ALA A 117 1.96 7.37 9.28
CA ALA A 117 2.89 8.48 9.25
C ALA A 117 2.15 9.79 9.53
N VAL A 118 2.90 10.80 9.96
CA VAL A 118 2.42 12.14 10.28
C VAL A 118 3.16 13.15 9.42
N PHE A 119 2.42 14.12 8.88
CA PHE A 119 2.95 15.30 8.20
C PHE A 119 2.58 16.54 9.00
N ASN A 120 3.53 17.46 9.15
CA ASN A 120 3.31 18.74 9.81
C ASN A 120 3.95 19.86 8.98
N SER A 121 3.18 20.90 8.72
CA SER A 121 3.65 22.18 8.20
C SER A 121 3.26 23.31 9.18
N GLN A 122 3.58 24.55 8.82
CA GLN A 122 3.16 25.72 9.58
C GLN A 122 1.62 25.87 9.65
N HIS A 123 0.90 25.41 8.63
CA HIS A 123 -0.53 25.65 8.47
C HIS A 123 -1.38 24.37 8.53
N ILE A 124 -0.80 23.20 8.29
CA ILE A 124 -1.52 21.94 8.12
C ILE A 124 -0.87 20.85 8.97
N TRP A 125 -1.67 20.03 9.62
CA TRP A 125 -1.25 18.71 10.09
C TRP A 125 -2.02 17.65 9.32
N ALA A 126 -1.38 16.51 9.07
CA ALA A 126 -2.05 15.34 8.50
C ALA A 126 -1.50 14.06 9.11
N THR A 127 -2.35 13.05 9.23
CA THR A 127 -1.96 11.71 9.66
C THR A 127 -2.64 10.72 8.74
N CYS A 128 -1.89 9.80 8.18
CA CYS A 128 -2.43 8.72 7.36
C CYS A 128 -2.06 7.38 7.99
N VAL A 129 -3.05 6.49 8.07
CA VAL A 129 -2.96 5.16 8.66
C VAL A 129 -3.37 4.15 7.60
N VAL A 130 -2.54 3.13 7.43
CA VAL A 130 -2.79 2.01 6.52
C VAL A 130 -2.90 0.74 7.35
N PHE A 131 -3.97 -0.01 7.13
CA PHE A 131 -4.16 -1.35 7.66
C PHE A 131 -4.07 -2.36 6.53
N GLY A 132 -3.28 -3.41 6.72
CA GLY A 132 -3.20 -4.57 5.84
C GLY A 132 -3.74 -5.79 6.57
N PHE A 133 -4.82 -6.37 6.02
CA PHE A 133 -5.41 -7.60 6.52
C PHE A 133 -5.12 -8.73 5.53
N TYR A 134 -4.45 -9.78 5.97
CA TYR A 134 -4.19 -10.95 5.15
C TYR A 134 -5.51 -11.71 4.93
N ALA A 135 -5.81 -12.04 3.68
CA ALA A 135 -7.01 -12.75 3.29
C ALA A 135 -6.68 -14.22 3.05
N ASP A 136 -6.99 -15.06 4.04
CA ASP A 136 -6.88 -16.53 4.01
C ASP A 136 -7.69 -17.21 2.91
#